data_AF-J9EVN3-F1
#
_entry.id   AF-J9EVN3-F1
#
_cell.length_a   1.000
_cell.length_b   1.000
_cell.length_c   1.000
_cell.angle_alpha   90.00
_cell.angle_beta   90.00
_cell.angle_gamma   90.00
#
_symmetry.space_group_name_H-M   'P 1'
#
loop_
_entity.id
_entity.type
_entity.pdbx_description
1 polymer ?
#
loop_
_entity_poly.entity_id
_entity_poly.type
_entity_poly.pdbx_seq_one_letter_code
_entity_poly.pdbx_strand_id
1 'polypeptide(L)'
;MIQVQRSGLHLITTEDITEQVLQGIESTAARYDAMLQNAPYLIHLFQNSIRTTYCAPGTKSYERLMKREKIYICACWQNYKRIKFD
;
A
#
# COMPACT_ATOMS: atom_id res chain seq x y z
N MET A 1 6.59 7.08 -19.25
CA MET A 1 8.02 7.45 -19.30
C MET A 1 8.30 8.73 -20.11
N ILE A 2 7.77 8.90 -21.32
CA ILE A 2 8.03 10.08 -22.18
C ILE A 2 7.70 11.42 -21.49
N GLN A 3 6.59 11.51 -20.75
CA GLN A 3 6.21 12.73 -20.02
C GLN A 3 7.18 13.08 -18.87
N VAL A 4 7.69 12.06 -18.16
CA VAL A 4 8.62 12.24 -17.04
C VAL A 4 9.99 12.72 -17.53
N GLN A 5 10.50 12.12 -18.61
CA GLN A 5 11.73 12.58 -19.25
C GLN A 5 11.62 14.02 -19.78
N ARG A 6 10.48 14.39 -20.40
CA ARG A 6 10.23 15.76 -20.86
C ARG A 6 10.17 16.78 -19.72
N SER A 7 9.73 16.37 -18.53
CA SER A 7 9.73 17.23 -17.32
C SER A 7 11.13 17.47 -16.76
N GLY A 8 12.13 16.71 -17.21
CA GLY A 8 13.50 16.74 -16.72
C GLY A 8 13.75 15.94 -15.46
N LEU A 9 12.88 14.98 -15.18
CA LEU A 9 13.04 14.00 -14.13
C LEU A 9 13.70 12.73 -14.70
N HIS A 10 14.76 12.29 -14.04
CA HIS A 10 15.43 11.02 -14.30
C HIS A 10 15.12 10.05 -13.17
N LEU A 11 14.76 8.82 -13.53
CA LEU A 11 14.57 7.75 -12.55
C LEU A 11 15.94 7.39 -11.99
N ILE A 12 16.10 7.47 -10.67
CA ILE A 12 17.32 7.04 -9.98
C ILE A 12 17.21 5.57 -9.62
N THR A 13 16.13 5.21 -8.93
CA THR A 13 15.92 3.87 -8.40
C THR A 13 14.44 3.56 -8.29
N THR A 14 14.14 2.27 -8.31
CA THR A 14 12.84 1.71 -7.95
C THR A 14 13.04 0.64 -6.91
N GLU A 15 12.28 0.71 -5.83
CA GLU A 15 12.34 -0.28 -4.74
C GLU A 15 10.96 -0.92 -4.59
N ASP A 16 10.94 -2.25 -4.53
CA ASP A 16 9.74 -2.98 -4.15
C ASP A 16 9.52 -2.83 -2.65
N ILE A 17 8.43 -2.15 -2.30
CA ILE A 17 8.05 -1.84 -0.92
C ILE A 17 6.83 -2.67 -0.47
N THR A 18 6.48 -3.72 -1.20
CA THR A 18 5.27 -4.52 -0.94
C THR A 18 5.27 -5.11 0.47
N GLU A 19 6.43 -5.51 0.98
CA GLU A 19 6.58 -6.06 2.33
C GLU A 19 6.27 -5.02 3.41
N GLN A 20 6.79 -3.80 3.28
CA GLN A 20 6.52 -2.70 4.20
C GLN A 20 5.04 -2.32 4.17
N VAL A 21 4.41 -2.39 2.99
CA VAL A 21 2.96 -2.19 2.84
C VAL A 21 2.17 -3.28 3.56
N LEU A 22 2.57 -4.56 3.44
CA LEU A 22 1.93 -5.67 4.17
C LEU A 22 2.01 -5.45 5.69
N GLN A 23 3.19 -5.11 6.22
CA GLN A 23 3.38 -4.83 7.64
C GLN A 23 2.50 -3.66 8.13
N GLY A 24 2.39 -2.59 7.33
CA GLY A 24 1.51 -1.46 7.62
C GLY A 24 0.03 -1.86 7.63
N ILE A 25 -0.39 -2.73 6.71
CA ILE A 25 -1.74 -3.29 6.67
C ILE A 25 -2.00 -4.15 7.90
N GLU A 26 -1.09 -5.03 8.30
CA GLU A 26 -1.25 -5.88 9.49
C GLU A 26 -1.45 -5.04 10.76
N SER A 27 -0.59 -4.04 10.97
CA SER A 27 -0.69 -3.13 12.12
C SER A 27 -2.03 -2.36 12.13
N THR A 28 -2.43 -1.85 10.97
CA THR A 28 -3.68 -1.09 10.83
C THR A 28 -4.91 -1.99 11.02
N ALA A 29 -4.89 -3.19 10.44
CA ALA A 29 -5.96 -4.17 10.54
C ALA A 29 -6.17 -4.64 11.99
N ALA A 30 -5.09 -4.90 12.73
CA ALA A 30 -5.17 -5.27 14.14
C ALA A 30 -5.92 -4.22 14.97
N ARG A 31 -5.71 -2.93 14.69
CA ARG A 31 -6.45 -1.85 15.35
C ARG A 31 -7.94 -1.86 15.00
N TYR A 32 -8.29 -2.03 13.73
CA TYR A 32 -9.70 -2.12 13.32
C TYR A 32 -10.39 -3.36 13.87
N ASP A 33 -9.69 -4.49 13.93
CA ASP A 33 -10.21 -5.74 14.46
C ASP A 33 -10.53 -5.62 15.95
N ALA A 34 -9.69 -4.93 16.72
CA ALA A 34 -9.98 -4.62 18.13
C ALA A 34 -11.22 -3.74 18.29
N MET A 35 -11.47 -2.80 17.38
CA MET A 35 -12.70 -2.00 17.38
C MET A 35 -13.92 -2.86 17.02
N LEU A 36 -13.79 -3.73 16.03
CA LEU A 36 -14.85 -4.66 15.64
C LEU A 36 -15.22 -5.61 16.78
N GLN A 37 -14.26 -6.10 17.56
CA GLN A 37 -14.55 -6.96 18.73
C GLN A 37 -15.48 -6.29 19.75
N ASN A 38 -15.40 -4.97 19.89
CA ASN A 38 -16.24 -4.19 20.80
C ASN A 38 -17.52 -3.65 20.15
N ALA A 39 -17.77 -3.98 18.88
CA ALA A 39 -18.94 -3.48 18.15
C ALA A 39 -20.25 -4.18 18.56
N PRO A 40 -21.41 -3.56 18.33
CA PRO A 40 -22.70 -4.21 18.54
C PRO A 40 -22.86 -5.46 17.66
N TYR A 41 -23.65 -6.44 18.14
CA TYR A 41 -23.87 -7.74 17.46
C TYR A 41 -24.24 -7.62 15.98
N LEU A 42 -25.09 -6.65 15.62
CA LEU A 42 -25.48 -6.42 14.22
C LEU A 42 -24.28 -6.14 13.31
N ILE A 43 -23.25 -5.46 13.81
CA ILE A 43 -22.02 -5.16 13.06
C ILE A 43 -21.16 -6.41 12.89
N HIS A 44 -21.12 -7.30 13.89
CA HIS A 44 -20.40 -8.57 13.79
C HIS A 44 -20.90 -9.45 12.64
N LEU A 45 -22.21 -9.42 12.34
CA LEU A 45 -22.77 -10.15 11.18
C LEU A 45 -22.11 -9.73 9.86
N PHE A 46 -21.60 -8.50 9.77
CA PHE A 46 -20.95 -7.95 8.59
C PHE A 46 -19.42 -7.86 8.73
N GLN A 47 -18.82 -8.47 9.76
CA GLN A 47 -17.39 -8.36 10.05
C GLN A 47 -16.50 -8.68 8.84
N ASN A 48 -16.84 -9.72 8.08
CA ASN A 48 -16.05 -10.15 6.93
C ASN A 48 -16.09 -9.09 5.82
N SER A 49 -17.28 -8.54 5.53
CA SER A 49 -17.43 -7.45 4.57
C SER A 49 -16.65 -6.21 5.01
N ILE A 50 -16.72 -5.84 6.30
CA ILE A 50 -16.00 -4.70 6.84
C ILE A 50 -14.48 -4.91 6.73
N ARG A 51 -13.99 -6.09 7.08
CA ARG A 51 -12.57 -6.48 6.95
C ARG A 51 -12.02 -6.31 5.53
N THR A 52 -12.85 -6.55 4.50
CA THR A 52 -12.40 -6.34 3.11
C THR A 52 -12.11 -4.89 2.77
N THR A 53 -12.73 -3.92 3.45
CA THR A 53 -12.60 -2.49 3.12
C THR A 53 -11.22 -1.92 3.45
N TYR A 54 -10.53 -2.50 4.43
CA TYR A 54 -9.17 -2.12 4.84
C TYR A 54 -8.14 -3.21 4.56
N CYS A 55 -8.44 -4.13 3.63
CA CYS A 55 -7.51 -5.15 3.16
C CYS A 55 -6.97 -6.03 4.31
N ALA A 56 -7.80 -6.35 5.30
CA ALA A 56 -7.37 -7.11 6.48
C ALA A 56 -6.72 -8.45 6.12
N PRO A 57 -5.82 -8.98 6.97
CA PRO A 57 -5.31 -10.34 6.84
C PRO A 57 -6.43 -11.37 6.66
N GLY A 58 -6.22 -12.32 5.75
CA GLY A 58 -7.20 -13.34 5.36
C GLY A 58 -8.26 -12.88 4.35
N THR A 59 -8.22 -11.63 3.87
CA THR A 59 -9.05 -11.18 2.75
C THR A 59 -8.38 -11.49 1.41
N LYS A 60 -9.18 -11.66 0.35
CA LYS A 60 -8.66 -11.87 -1.01
C LYS A 60 -7.69 -10.76 -1.44
N SER A 61 -7.96 -9.50 -1.08
CA SER A 61 -7.07 -8.37 -1.41
C SER A 61 -5.71 -8.50 -0.73
N TYR A 62 -5.68 -8.94 0.54
CA TYR A 62 -4.45 -9.19 1.28
C TYR A 62 -3.65 -10.35 0.68
N GLU A 63 -4.33 -11.46 0.36
CA GLU A 63 -3.68 -12.62 -0.27
C GLU A 63 -3.01 -12.27 -1.59
N ARG A 64 -3.63 -11.41 -2.40
CA ARG A 64 -3.04 -10.94 -3.67
C ARG A 64 -1.76 -10.15 -3.46
N LEU A 65 -1.66 -9.38 -2.37
CA LEU A 65 -0.43 -8.67 -2.00
C LEU A 65 0.64 -9.64 -1.52
N MET A 66 0.29 -10.58 -0.64
CA MET A 66 1.21 -11.63 -0.18
C MET A 66 1.77 -12.47 -1.34
N LYS A 67 0.91 -12.85 -2.30
CA LYS A 67 1.29 -13.62 -3.50
C LYS A 67 1.99 -12.78 -4.57
N ARG A 68 2.21 -11.47 -4.32
CA ARG A 68 2.79 -10.51 -5.27
C ARG A 68 2.04 -10.43 -6.61
N GLU A 69 0.76 -10.78 -6.63
CA GLU A 69 -0.15 -10.55 -7.76
C GLU A 69 -0.49 -9.06 -7.90
N LYS A 70 -0.28 -8.30 -6.82
CA LYS A 70 -0.22 -6.84 -6.80
C LYS A 70 1.04 -6.46 -6.02
N ILE A 71 1.81 -5.52 -6.54
CA ILE A 71 3.04 -5.02 -5.92
C ILE A 71 2.98 -3.50 -5.74
N TYR A 72 3.70 -3.01 -4.74
CA TYR A 72 3.90 -1.59 -4.51
C TYR A 72 5.36 -1.24 -4.75
N ILE A 73 5.60 -0.25 -5.58
CA ILE A 73 6.94 0.21 -5.94
C ILE A 73 7.08 1.67 -5.53
N CYS A 74 8.15 1.98 -4.82
CA CYS A 74 8.62 3.34 -4.64
C CYS A 74 9.53 3.70 -5.82
N ALA A 75 9.25 4.79 -6.52
CA ALA A 75 10.08 5.29 -7.61
C ALA A 75 10.70 6.64 -7.20
N CYS A 76 12.02 6.69 -7.13
CA CYS A 76 12.76 7.89 -6.76
C CYS A 76 13.29 8.60 -8.02
N TRP A 77 13.02 9.89 -8.13
CA TRP A 77 13.35 10.68 -9.30
C TRP A 77 14.24 11.86 -8.92
N GLN A 78 15.21 12.19 -9.78
CA GLN A 78 16.03 13.39 -9.67
C GLN A 78 15.70 14.38 -10.77
N ASN A 79 15.70 15.66 -10.45
CA ASN A 79 15.58 16.71 -11.46
C ASN A 79 16.96 17.08 -12.02
N TYR A 80 17.21 16.77 -13.30
CA TYR A 80 18.50 17.09 -13.93
C TYR A 80 18.71 18.59 -14.10
N LYS A 81 17.65 19.38 -14.20
CA LYS A 81 17.77 20.84 -14.35
C LYS A 81 18.42 21.46 -13.12
N ARG A 82 18.28 20.85 -11.94
CA ARG A 82 18.92 21.32 -10.71
C ARG A 82 20.43 21.05 -10.69
N ILE A 83 20.89 19.97 -11.33
CA ILE A 83 22.31 19.55 -11.37
C ILE A 83 23.16 20.48 -12.25
N LYS A 84 22.56 21.22 -13.20
CA LYS A 84 23.29 22.14 -14.10
C LYS A 84 23.49 23.55 -13.53
N PHE A 85 22.88 23.88 -12.39
CA PHE A 85 22.95 25.21 -11.78
C PHE A 85 23.71 25.22 -10.44
N ASP A 86 24.25 24.08 -10.03
CA ASP A 86 25.24 23.92 -8.96
C ASP A 86 26.60 23.56 -9.60
#